data_AF-A0A953KAX3-F1
#
_entry.id   AF-A0A953KAX3-F1
#
_cell.length_a   1.000
_cell.length_b   1.000
_cell.length_c   1.000
_cell.angle_alpha   90.00
_cell.angle_beta   90.00
_cell.angle_gamma   90.00
#
_symmetry.space_group_name_H-M   'P 1'
#
loop_
_entity.id
_entity.type
_entity.pdbx_description
1 polymer ?
#
loop_
_entity_poly.entity_id
_entity_poly.type
_entity_poly.pdbx_seq_one_letter_code
_entity_poly.pdbx_strand_id
1 'polypeptide(L)'
;MFKSIAAILLLANLGISAWAQTAPAVGSYSAKIKYQQEIALAFRDFSLTFKGRETTDYRTASGQRIPFGPRFVFELSTPSEHRSISWSSGTGVIAPANFRVGTSCFALELSYSDRLGKLAPDELVISQAPSSQCR
;
A
#
# COMPACT_ATOMS: atom_id res chain seq x y z
N MET A 1 24.81 63.46 -24.49
CA MET A 1 25.77 63.08 -23.42
C MET A 1 24.99 62.91 -22.13
N PHE A 2 24.93 61.67 -21.60
CA PHE A 2 24.49 61.19 -20.26
C PHE A 2 23.18 61.76 -19.65
N LYS A 3 22.31 61.09 -18.91
CA LYS A 3 22.05 59.76 -18.34
C LYS A 3 20.60 59.95 -17.80
N SER A 4 19.67 59.01 -17.88
CA SER A 4 19.44 58.12 -16.74
C SER A 4 18.33 57.13 -17.06
N ILE A 5 18.63 55.90 -16.71
CA ILE A 5 17.81 54.69 -16.75
C ILE A 5 16.92 54.69 -15.52
N ALA A 6 15.61 54.47 -15.69
CA ALA A 6 14.73 54.05 -14.61
C ALA A 6 14.19 52.66 -14.99
N ALA A 7 14.76 51.65 -14.34
CA ALA A 7 14.32 50.27 -14.41
C ALA A 7 13.04 50.11 -13.57
N ILE A 8 12.00 49.55 -14.16
CA ILE A 8 10.82 49.05 -13.43
C ILE A 8 10.84 47.53 -13.58
N LEU A 9 11.26 46.85 -12.51
CA LEU A 9 11.06 45.42 -12.32
C LEU A 9 9.55 45.15 -12.17
N LEU A 10 8.95 44.43 -13.12
CA LEU A 10 7.71 43.70 -12.87
C LEU A 10 8.05 42.23 -12.56
N LEU A 11 7.89 41.87 -11.29
CA LEU A 11 7.90 40.49 -10.80
C LEU A 11 6.65 39.77 -11.32
N ALA A 12 6.81 38.87 -12.29
CA ALA A 12 5.79 37.88 -12.60
C ALA A 12 5.97 36.67 -11.68
N ASN A 13 5.05 36.56 -10.71
CA ASN A 13 4.84 35.41 -9.84
C ASN A 13 4.75 34.13 -10.70
N LEU A 14 5.82 33.34 -10.72
CA LEU A 14 5.75 31.95 -11.13
C LEU A 14 4.96 31.22 -10.04
N GLY A 15 3.70 30.89 -10.34
CA GLY A 15 2.90 29.98 -9.55
C GLY A 15 3.61 28.63 -9.48
N ILE A 16 4.39 28.43 -8.43
CA ILE A 16 4.88 27.12 -8.04
C ILE A 16 3.64 26.38 -7.55
N SER A 17 3.01 25.61 -8.45
CA SER A 17 2.09 24.55 -8.04
C SER A 17 2.87 23.68 -7.07
N ALA A 18 2.63 23.86 -5.78
CA ALA A 18 3.14 22.99 -4.75
C ALA A 18 2.48 21.64 -4.99
N TRP A 19 3.20 20.75 -5.68
CA TRP A 19 2.95 19.33 -5.60
C TRP A 19 3.10 19.01 -4.12
N ALA A 20 1.98 18.88 -3.42
CA ALA A 20 1.97 18.38 -2.06
C ALA A 20 2.53 16.95 -2.17
N GLN A 21 3.83 16.82 -1.92
CA GLN A 21 4.43 15.52 -1.65
C GLN A 21 3.81 15.06 -0.34
N THR A 22 2.69 14.34 -0.44
CA THR A 22 2.07 13.67 0.69
C THR A 22 3.16 12.83 1.33
N ALA A 23 3.64 13.24 2.51
CA ALA A 23 4.63 12.49 3.24
C ALA A 23 4.07 11.07 3.46
N PRO A 24 4.89 10.02 3.27
CA PRO A 24 4.42 8.65 3.44
C PRO A 24 3.88 8.48 4.86
N ALA A 25 2.70 7.88 4.99
CA ALA A 25 2.12 7.62 6.31
C ALA A 25 2.99 6.57 7.02
N VAL A 26 3.50 6.92 8.20
CA VAL A 26 4.34 6.01 8.99
C VAL A 26 3.45 4.94 9.63
N GLY A 27 3.62 3.69 9.19
CA GLY A 27 2.92 2.53 9.72
C GLY A 27 3.58 2.00 10.99
N SER A 28 2.78 1.76 12.03
CA SER A 28 3.22 1.07 13.24
C SER A 28 2.80 -0.40 13.18
N TYR A 29 3.72 -1.31 13.53
CA TYR A 29 3.39 -2.72 13.61
C TYR A 29 2.33 -3.00 14.70
N SER A 30 1.46 -3.96 14.44
CA SER A 30 0.37 -4.39 15.33
C SER A 30 -0.64 -3.29 15.68
N ALA A 31 -0.82 -2.31 14.80
CA ALA A 31 -1.84 -1.27 14.92
C ALA A 31 -2.75 -1.24 13.68
N LYS A 32 -3.97 -0.71 13.84
CA LYS A 32 -4.85 -0.41 12.69
C LYS A 32 -4.28 0.80 11.97
N ILE A 33 -3.97 0.62 10.69
CA ILE A 33 -3.40 1.67 9.84
C ILE A 33 -4.35 1.92 8.68
N LYS A 34 -4.67 3.18 8.44
CA LYS A 34 -5.41 3.57 7.24
C LYS A 34 -4.51 3.54 6.00
N TYR A 35 -5.00 2.99 4.91
CA TYR A 35 -4.31 2.94 3.63
C TYR A 35 -5.14 3.58 2.53
N GLN A 36 -4.46 4.08 1.51
CA GLN A 36 -5.10 4.66 0.32
C GLN A 36 -4.39 4.14 -0.93
N GLN A 37 -5.12 4.12 -2.04
CA GLN A 37 -4.57 3.65 -3.30
C GLN A 37 -3.44 4.59 -3.78
N GLU A 38 -2.35 4.00 -4.29
CA GLU A 38 -1.13 4.68 -4.72
C GLU A 38 -0.41 5.53 -3.66
N ILE A 39 -0.83 5.46 -2.39
CA ILE A 39 -0.12 6.10 -1.28
C ILE A 39 0.72 5.06 -0.56
N ALA A 40 2.04 5.30 -0.51
CA ALA A 40 2.97 4.46 0.21
C ALA A 40 2.81 4.62 1.72
N LEU A 41 2.63 3.48 2.41
CA LEU A 41 2.81 3.36 3.84
C LEU A 41 4.26 3.02 4.13
N ALA A 42 4.95 3.87 4.87
CA ALA A 42 6.33 3.62 5.27
C ALA A 42 6.37 2.84 6.59
N PHE A 43 6.98 1.66 6.57
CA PHE A 43 7.39 0.93 7.76
C PHE A 43 8.90 1.08 7.93
N ARG A 44 9.42 0.64 9.08
CA ARG A 44 10.86 0.67 9.35
C ARG A 44 11.66 -0.12 8.30
N ASP A 45 11.13 -1.27 7.89
CA ASP A 45 11.87 -2.26 7.12
C ASP A 45 11.51 -2.27 5.61
N PHE A 46 10.37 -1.68 5.25
CA PHE A 46 9.82 -1.68 3.89
C PHE A 46 8.77 -0.58 3.74
N SER A 47 8.32 -0.32 2.52
CA SER A 47 7.07 0.39 2.26
C SER A 47 6.06 -0.52 1.58
N LEU A 48 4.78 -0.23 1.82
CA LEU A 48 3.67 -0.96 1.25
C LEU A 48 2.73 0.02 0.55
N THR A 49 2.43 -0.20 -0.72
CA THR A 49 1.52 0.65 -1.50
C THR A 49 0.34 -0.17 -1.98
N PHE A 50 -0.87 0.25 -1.66
CA PHE A 50 -2.06 -0.40 -2.19
C PHE A 50 -2.26 -0.02 -3.67
N LYS A 51 -2.27 -1.01 -4.55
CA LYS A 51 -2.41 -0.81 -6.01
C LYS A 51 -3.84 -0.95 -6.52
N GLY A 52 -4.70 -1.58 -5.71
CA GLY A 52 -6.11 -1.73 -6.02
C GLY A 52 -6.63 -3.14 -5.78
N ARG A 53 -7.80 -3.40 -6.36
CA ARG A 53 -8.49 -4.69 -6.28
C ARG A 53 -8.69 -5.24 -7.69
N GLU A 54 -8.41 -6.52 -7.86
CA GLU A 54 -8.69 -7.28 -9.06
C GLU A 54 -9.83 -8.27 -8.77
N THR A 55 -10.66 -8.57 -9.77
CA THR A 55 -11.61 -9.70 -9.65
C THR A 55 -10.86 -10.97 -10.04
N THR A 56 -10.81 -11.94 -9.14
CA THR A 56 -10.30 -13.28 -9.49
C THR A 56 -11.48 -14.14 -9.93
N ASP A 57 -11.35 -14.83 -11.05
CA ASP A 57 -12.30 -15.86 -11.47
C ASP A 57 -11.69 -17.25 -11.30
N TYR A 58 -12.49 -18.23 -10.90
CA TYR A 58 -12.13 -19.64 -11.08
C TYR A 58 -12.86 -20.22 -12.28
N ARG A 59 -12.21 -21.18 -12.95
CA ARG A 59 -12.77 -21.88 -14.10
C ARG A 59 -13.36 -23.22 -13.63
N THR A 60 -14.63 -23.46 -13.91
CA THR A 60 -15.26 -24.76 -13.67
C THR A 60 -14.72 -25.81 -14.65
N ALA A 61 -14.98 -27.10 -14.36
CA ALA A 61 -14.68 -28.18 -15.29
C ALA A 61 -15.40 -28.04 -16.66
N SER A 62 -16.53 -27.33 -16.70
CA SER A 62 -17.26 -26.98 -17.93
C SER A 62 -16.70 -25.75 -18.66
N GLY A 63 -15.64 -25.12 -18.14
CA GLY A 63 -15.01 -23.94 -18.74
C GLY A 63 -15.67 -22.60 -18.39
N GLN A 64 -16.71 -22.60 -17.55
CA GLN A 64 -17.39 -21.38 -17.08
C GLN A 64 -16.49 -20.63 -16.10
N ARG A 65 -16.39 -19.31 -16.26
CA ARG A 65 -15.71 -18.42 -15.30
C ARG A 65 -16.72 -18.01 -14.22
N ILE A 66 -16.38 -18.25 -12.96
CA ILE A 66 -17.18 -17.85 -11.82
C ILE A 66 -16.35 -16.90 -10.95
N PRO A 67 -16.87 -15.70 -10.62
CA PRO A 67 -16.17 -14.77 -9.74
C PRO A 67 -15.88 -15.42 -8.38
N PHE A 68 -14.63 -15.33 -7.94
CA PHE A 68 -14.08 -15.89 -6.70
C PHE A 68 -13.80 -14.81 -5.64
N GLY A 69 -14.25 -13.58 -5.88
CA GLY A 69 -14.10 -12.44 -4.97
C GLY A 69 -12.92 -11.52 -5.28
N PRO A 70 -12.79 -10.43 -4.52
CA PRO A 70 -11.76 -9.42 -4.73
C PRO A 70 -10.38 -9.94 -4.28
N ARG A 71 -9.38 -9.75 -5.15
CA ARG A 71 -7.96 -9.89 -4.86
C ARG A 71 -7.37 -8.49 -4.63
N PHE A 72 -6.88 -8.22 -3.45
CA PHE A 72 -6.20 -7.01 -3.09
C PHE A 72 -4.74 -7.11 -3.51
N VAL A 73 -4.23 -6.07 -4.16
CA VAL A 73 -2.86 -6.02 -4.66
C VAL A 73 -2.10 -4.92 -3.92
N PHE A 74 -0.99 -5.28 -3.31
CA PHE A 74 -0.07 -4.36 -2.67
C PHE A 74 1.32 -4.51 -3.29
N GLU A 75 2.00 -3.40 -3.48
CA GLU A 75 3.41 -3.40 -3.83
C GLU A 75 4.25 -3.24 -2.56
N LEU A 76 5.09 -4.22 -2.30
CA LEU A 76 6.13 -4.19 -1.30
C LEU A 76 7.41 -3.64 -1.91
N SER A 77 7.97 -2.62 -1.28
CA SER A 77 9.23 -2.00 -1.71
C SER A 77 10.23 -1.99 -0.56
N THR A 78 11.44 -2.43 -0.85
CA THR A 78 12.62 -2.36 0.02
C THR A 78 13.77 -1.73 -0.77
N PRO A 79 14.90 -1.35 -0.16
CA PRO A 79 16.05 -0.86 -0.92
C PRO A 79 16.60 -1.86 -1.96
N SER A 80 16.33 -3.16 -1.81
CA SER A 80 16.89 -4.23 -2.65
C SER A 80 15.85 -4.99 -3.48
N GLU A 81 14.56 -4.80 -3.24
CA GLU A 81 13.49 -5.61 -3.84
C GLU A 81 12.20 -4.80 -3.99
N HIS A 82 11.54 -4.96 -5.14
CA HIS A 82 10.17 -4.54 -5.38
C HIS A 82 9.37 -5.76 -5.82
N ARG A 83 8.28 -6.09 -5.11
CA ARG A 83 7.41 -7.20 -5.51
C ARG A 83 5.95 -6.98 -5.11
N SER A 84 5.06 -7.66 -5.82
CA SER A 84 3.63 -7.66 -5.49
C SER A 84 3.32 -8.69 -4.39
N ILE A 85 2.59 -8.26 -3.37
CA ILE A 85 1.87 -9.11 -2.44
C ILE A 85 0.40 -9.01 -2.82
N SER A 86 -0.17 -10.15 -3.20
CA SER A 86 -1.57 -10.20 -3.58
C SER A 86 -2.32 -11.16 -2.66
N TRP A 87 -3.54 -10.78 -2.33
CA TRP A 87 -4.29 -11.44 -1.28
C TRP A 87 -5.77 -11.52 -1.66
N SER A 88 -6.40 -12.69 -1.58
CA SER A 88 -7.81 -12.90 -1.93
C SER A 88 -8.52 -13.65 -0.82
N SER A 89 -9.78 -13.28 -0.54
CA SER A 89 -10.63 -13.97 0.43
C SER A 89 -11.09 -15.35 -0.04
N GLY A 90 -10.95 -15.64 -1.34
CA GLY A 90 -11.45 -16.83 -2.01
C GLY A 90 -12.91 -17.18 -1.69
N THR A 91 -13.12 -17.97 -0.63
CA THR A 91 -14.41 -18.46 -0.15
C THR A 91 -15.08 -17.60 0.93
N GLY A 92 -14.48 -16.46 1.30
CA GLY A 92 -15.06 -15.48 2.23
C GLY A 92 -14.37 -15.40 3.60
N VAL A 93 -13.35 -16.23 3.86
CA VAL A 93 -12.48 -16.09 5.04
C VAL A 93 -11.23 -15.33 4.65
N ILE A 94 -11.00 -14.22 5.34
CA ILE A 94 -9.86 -13.35 5.10
C ILE A 94 -8.72 -13.73 6.05
N ALA A 95 -7.90 -14.72 5.67
CA ALA A 95 -6.72 -15.12 6.45
C ALA A 95 -5.55 -14.12 6.24
N PRO A 96 -4.60 -14.01 7.17
CA PRO A 96 -3.44 -13.12 6.99
C PRO A 96 -2.59 -13.49 5.75
N ALA A 97 -2.14 -12.49 5.00
CA ALA A 97 -1.17 -12.64 3.92
C ALA A 97 0.26 -12.57 4.48
N ASN A 98 0.97 -13.70 4.51
CA ASN A 98 2.33 -13.73 5.04
C ASN A 98 3.38 -13.41 3.96
N PHE A 99 4.40 -12.63 4.32
CA PHE A 99 5.49 -12.26 3.42
C PHE A 99 6.81 -12.03 4.17
N ARG A 100 7.94 -12.21 3.47
CA ARG A 100 9.28 -12.03 4.04
C ARG A 100 9.88 -10.67 3.70
N VAL A 101 10.56 -10.05 4.65
CA VAL A 101 11.49 -8.94 4.39
C VAL A 101 12.79 -9.26 5.09
N GLY A 102 13.85 -9.51 4.31
CA GLY A 102 15.10 -10.08 4.82
C GLY A 102 14.85 -11.41 5.55
N THR A 103 15.28 -11.49 6.81
CA THR A 103 15.09 -12.68 7.67
C THR A 103 13.76 -12.69 8.42
N SER A 104 13.01 -11.58 8.39
CA SER A 104 11.78 -11.41 9.15
C SER A 104 10.55 -11.83 8.34
N CYS A 105 9.56 -12.39 9.03
CA CYS A 105 8.26 -12.74 8.46
C CYS A 105 7.20 -11.78 9.01
N PHE A 106 6.33 -11.31 8.13
CA PHE A 106 5.26 -10.38 8.43
C PHE A 106 3.93 -10.91 7.94
N ALA A 107 2.85 -10.53 8.61
CA ALA A 107 1.48 -10.82 8.24
C ALA A 107 0.75 -9.52 7.90
N LEU A 108 0.11 -9.48 6.73
CA LEU A 108 -0.83 -8.45 6.30
C LEU A 108 -2.26 -8.93 6.55
N GLU A 109 -2.97 -8.26 7.44
CA GLU A 109 -4.37 -8.53 7.76
C GLU A 109 -5.27 -7.44 7.20
N LEU A 110 -6.38 -7.84 6.60
CA LEU A 110 -7.39 -6.97 5.98
C LEU A 110 -8.77 -7.36 6.48
N SER A 111 -9.71 -6.42 6.61
CA SER A 111 -11.10 -6.65 7.08
C SER A 111 -11.26 -7.23 8.51
N TYR A 112 -10.37 -8.10 8.98
CA TYR A 112 -10.32 -8.65 10.31
C TYR A 112 -8.86 -8.92 10.70
N SER A 113 -8.50 -8.59 11.93
CA SER A 113 -7.24 -8.96 12.55
C SER A 113 -7.52 -9.92 13.70
N ASP A 114 -6.76 -11.00 13.79
CA ASP A 114 -6.92 -11.98 14.88
C ASP A 114 -6.73 -11.35 16.26
N ARG A 115 -5.94 -10.28 16.33
CA ARG A 115 -5.66 -9.54 17.57
C ARG A 115 -6.58 -8.33 17.79
N LEU A 116 -6.90 -7.58 16.73
CA LEU A 116 -7.59 -6.28 16.84
C LEU A 116 -9.06 -6.32 16.39
N GLY A 117 -9.56 -7.49 15.99
CA GLY A 117 -10.91 -7.72 15.52
C GLY A 117 -11.17 -7.06 14.17
N LYS A 118 -12.42 -6.65 13.94
CA LYS A 118 -12.88 -6.06 12.68
C LYS A 118 -12.08 -4.81 12.31
N LEU A 119 -11.69 -4.72 11.04
CA LEU A 119 -11.02 -3.57 10.43
C LEU A 119 -12.00 -2.84 9.49
N ALA A 120 -11.85 -1.53 9.36
CA ALA A 120 -12.56 -0.75 8.35
C ALA A 120 -12.09 -1.12 6.92
N PRO A 121 -12.87 -0.82 5.87
CA PRO A 121 -12.51 -1.16 4.48
C PRO A 121 -11.20 -0.53 3.96
N ASP A 122 -10.74 0.53 4.61
CA ASP A 122 -9.50 1.27 4.36
C ASP A 122 -8.46 1.05 5.46
N GLU A 123 -8.65 0.05 6.33
CA GLU A 123 -7.71 -0.30 7.40
C GLU A 123 -7.02 -1.63 7.13
N LEU A 124 -5.74 -1.68 7.49
CA LEU A 124 -4.93 -2.89 7.52
C LEU A 124 -4.17 -3.00 8.83
N VAL A 125 -3.65 -4.19 9.11
CA VAL A 125 -2.67 -4.42 10.17
C VAL A 125 -1.48 -5.15 9.59
N ILE A 126 -0.28 -4.66 9.89
CA ILE A 126 0.97 -5.40 9.68
C ILE A 126 1.46 -5.88 11.04
N SER A 127 1.71 -7.17 11.19
CA SER A 127 2.31 -7.74 12.41
C SER A 127 3.52 -8.60 12.07
N GLN A 128 4.43 -8.76 13.03
CA GLN A 128 5.47 -9.79 12.91
C GLN A 128 4.84 -11.16 13.08
N ALA A 129 5.18 -12.07 12.18
CA ALA A 129 4.74 -13.46 12.20
C ALA A 129 5.93 -14.39 12.47
N PRO A 130 5.70 -15.59 13.05
CA PRO A 130 6.73 -16.62 13.14
C PRO A 130 7.31 -16.93 11.77
N SER A 131 8.63 -17.09 11.68
CA SER A 131 9.33 -17.39 10.42
C SER A 131 8.82 -18.67 9.72
N SER A 132 8.25 -19.60 10.47
CA SER A 132 7.63 -20.83 9.96
C SER A 132 6.35 -20.60 9.14
N GLN A 133 5.73 -19.42 9.24
CA GLN A 133 4.50 -19.06 8.52
C GLN A 133 4.75 -18.39 7.17
N CYS A 134 5.98 -17.95 6.92
CA CYS A 134 6.44 -17.54 5.60
C CYS A 134 7.18 -18.71 4.96
N ARG A 135 6.46 -19.67 4.37
CA ARG A 135 7.07 -20.74 3.59
C ARG A 135 7.24 -20.33 2.14
#